data_AF-A0A371GXS0-F1
#
_entry.id   AF-A0A371GXS0-F1
#
_cell.length_a   1.000
_cell.length_b   1.000
_cell.length_c   1.000
_cell.angle_alpha   90.00
_cell.angle_beta   90.00
_cell.angle_gamma   90.00
#
_symmetry.space_group_name_H-M   'P 1'
#
loop_
_entity.id
_entity.type
_entity.pdbx_description
1 polymer ?
#
loop_
_entity_poly.entity_id
_entity_poly.type
_entity_poly.pdbx_seq_one_letter_code
_entity_poly.pdbx_strand_id
1 'polypeptide(L)'
;MKQPLLRIHVIIPNLNLSDDEENVLPLFVSSIWRGGSGFDSLSSSIRVSLLDFILKMRRSSASKKTGQSNSTPNAADLFRSASSKASSKESERIDSLFYSYANGSTGLIDPEGIEALCADMEVDHTDVRVLMLAWKMKAEEQGYFTLDEWRRGLKALRADTVSKLKKALPDLEKEVRRPSNFADFYSYAFQYCLTEEKQKSIDIESICELLTLVLVSTFPAQVNSFVEYLKTQNDYKVVNMDQWMGFFRFCNEISFPTLNDYDPELAWPLILDNFVEWHSLKRNHRNAPESDRCLVARALGARYKLYIIITADANIIYHT
;
A
#
# COMPACT_ATOMS: atom_id res chain seq x y z
N MET A 1 43.04 -34.18 -0.09
CA MET A 1 41.61 -33.83 0.09
C MET A 1 41.49 -32.32 0.18
N LYS A 2 41.09 -31.67 -0.92
CA LYS A 2 40.76 -30.23 -0.96
C LYS A 2 39.26 -30.13 -1.28
N GLN A 3 38.53 -29.40 -0.45
CA GLN A 3 37.11 -29.04 -0.66
C GLN A 3 36.97 -28.27 -1.99
N PRO A 4 36.00 -28.57 -2.88
CA PRO A 4 35.76 -27.72 -4.05
C PRO A 4 34.99 -26.47 -3.63
N LEU A 5 35.53 -25.31 -4.01
CA LEU A 5 34.91 -23.99 -3.86
C LEU A 5 33.79 -23.84 -4.91
N LEU A 6 32.56 -23.60 -4.44
CA LEU A 6 31.43 -23.14 -5.27
C LEU A 6 31.76 -21.76 -5.86
N ARG A 7 31.86 -21.66 -7.20
CA ARG A 7 31.85 -20.39 -7.93
C ARG A 7 30.44 -20.13 -8.44
N ILE A 8 29.84 -19.03 -8.00
CA ILE A 8 28.54 -18.54 -8.48
C ILE A 8 28.81 -17.66 -9.72
N HIS A 9 28.32 -18.06 -10.89
CA HIS A 9 28.27 -17.20 -12.08
C HIS A 9 26.82 -16.78 -12.33
N VAL A 10 26.58 -15.47 -12.33
CA VAL A 10 25.32 -14.85 -12.72
C VAL A 10 25.40 -14.54 -14.21
N ILE A 11 24.54 -15.14 -15.04
CA ILE A 11 24.40 -14.78 -16.45
C ILE A 11 22.97 -14.29 -16.67
N ILE A 12 22.85 -13.06 -17.17
CA ILE A 12 21.59 -12.40 -17.53
C ILE A 12 21.43 -12.56 -19.06
N PRO A 13 20.43 -13.29 -19.58
CA PRO A 13 20.21 -13.32 -21.02
C PRO A 13 19.26 -12.19 -21.44
N ASN A 14 19.83 -11.24 -22.20
CA ASN A 14 19.25 -10.15 -23.02
C ASN A 14 19.77 -8.75 -22.69
N LEU A 15 21.10 -8.61 -22.69
CA LEU A 15 21.73 -7.38 -23.14
C LEU A 15 22.28 -7.65 -24.54
N ASN A 16 21.66 -7.05 -25.57
CA ASN A 16 22.32 -6.86 -26.86
C ASN A 16 23.47 -5.86 -26.61
N LEU A 17 24.63 -6.38 -26.24
CA LEU A 17 25.88 -5.64 -26.24
C LEU A 17 26.57 -6.00 -27.54
N SER A 18 26.65 -5.02 -28.43
CA SER A 18 27.51 -5.06 -29.61
C SER A 18 28.94 -5.36 -29.18
N ASP A 19 29.58 -6.24 -29.93
CA ASP A 19 30.96 -6.68 -29.78
C ASP A 19 31.92 -5.48 -29.74
N ASP A 20 32.29 -5.02 -28.54
CA ASP A 20 33.51 -4.28 -28.22
C ASP A 20 33.48 -3.92 -26.72
N GLU A 21 34.05 -4.81 -25.87
CA GLU A 21 34.74 -4.52 -24.58
C GLU A 21 34.80 -5.79 -23.70
N GLU A 22 35.63 -6.76 -24.11
CA GLU A 22 36.22 -7.71 -23.17
C GLU A 22 37.24 -6.97 -22.29
N ASN A 23 36.84 -6.42 -21.13
CA ASN A 23 37.69 -6.30 -19.92
C ASN A 23 37.03 -5.56 -18.73
N VAL A 24 35.75 -5.81 -18.40
CA VAL A 24 35.15 -5.26 -17.17
C VAL A 24 34.37 -6.31 -16.38
N LEU A 25 34.94 -7.48 -16.13
CA LEU A 25 34.36 -8.47 -15.20
C LEU A 25 35.42 -9.14 -14.31
N PRO A 26 36.08 -8.37 -13.44
CA PRO A 26 36.28 -8.84 -12.07
C PRO A 26 36.04 -7.81 -10.94
N LEU A 27 35.37 -6.67 -11.20
CA LEU A 27 35.18 -5.63 -10.16
C LEU A 27 33.78 -5.55 -9.52
N PHE A 28 32.78 -6.28 -9.99
CA PHE A 28 31.41 -6.13 -9.47
C PHE A 28 31.07 -7.01 -8.25
N VAL A 29 31.92 -7.98 -7.89
CA VAL A 29 31.60 -8.95 -6.81
C VAL A 29 32.30 -8.62 -5.48
N SER A 30 33.17 -7.61 -5.42
CA SER A 30 33.85 -7.21 -4.17
C SER A 30 33.14 -6.08 -3.38
N SER A 31 32.12 -5.43 -3.94
CA SER A 31 31.53 -4.21 -3.35
C SER A 31 30.37 -4.45 -2.35
N ILE A 32 29.86 -5.67 -2.21
CA ILE A 32 28.68 -5.91 -1.34
C ILE A 32 29.07 -6.15 0.14
N TRP A 33 30.36 -6.23 0.50
CA TRP A 33 30.78 -6.52 1.89
C TRP A 33 31.88 -5.63 2.48
N ARG A 34 32.17 -4.47 1.89
CA ARG A 34 33.03 -3.48 2.55
C ARG A 34 32.51 -2.08 2.25
N GLY A 35 32.06 -1.40 3.31
CA GLY A 35 31.31 -0.15 3.20
C GLY A 35 32.09 1.02 2.61
N GLY A 36 31.34 2.08 2.32
CA GLY A 36 31.84 3.44 2.16
C GLY A 36 31.78 3.97 0.73
N SER A 37 30.89 4.95 0.54
CA SER A 37 30.91 6.03 -0.47
C SER A 37 30.93 5.61 -1.95
N GLY A 38 29.78 5.73 -2.62
CA GLY A 38 29.73 5.67 -4.09
C GLY A 38 28.43 5.15 -4.71
N PHE A 39 27.27 5.33 -4.07
CA PHE A 39 25.97 4.89 -4.63
C PHE A 39 24.88 5.97 -4.53
N ASP A 40 25.26 7.24 -4.73
CA ASP A 40 24.34 8.38 -4.63
C ASP A 40 23.78 8.85 -5.99
N SER A 41 23.81 8.02 -7.04
CA SER A 41 23.33 8.43 -8.38
C SER A 41 22.36 7.47 -9.08
N LEU A 42 22.14 6.26 -8.56
CA LEU A 42 21.13 5.33 -9.10
C LEU A 42 20.18 4.75 -8.03
N SER A 43 20.21 5.31 -6.81
CA SER A 43 19.32 4.95 -5.69
C SER A 43 18.19 5.98 -5.45
N SER A 44 17.90 6.83 -6.44
CA SER A 44 16.94 7.93 -6.32
C SER A 44 15.62 7.70 -7.06
N SER A 45 15.46 6.57 -7.78
CA SER A 45 14.28 6.29 -8.62
C SER A 45 13.30 5.24 -8.07
N ILE A 46 13.47 4.75 -6.83
CA ILE A 46 12.55 3.76 -6.21
C ILE A 46 12.33 4.09 -4.72
N ARG A 47 12.07 5.37 -4.42
CA ARG A 47 11.56 5.83 -3.10
C ARG A 47 10.45 6.83 -3.33
N VAL A 48 9.44 6.33 -4.02
CA VAL A 48 8.29 7.02 -4.58
C VAL A 48 7.17 6.77 -3.58
N SER A 49 7.13 7.65 -2.57
CA SER A 49 6.24 7.59 -1.42
C SER A 49 4.76 7.66 -1.81
N LEU A 50 3.85 7.34 -0.89
CA LEU A 50 2.40 7.54 -0.94
C LEU A 50 1.92 8.83 -1.64
N LEU A 51 2.71 9.91 -1.65
CA LEU A 51 2.45 11.10 -2.46
C LEU A 51 2.61 10.88 -3.97
N ASP A 52 3.62 10.14 -4.45
CA ASP A 52 3.66 9.71 -5.85
C ASP A 52 2.55 8.67 -6.16
N PHE A 53 2.16 7.82 -5.21
CA PHE A 53 0.97 6.97 -5.35
C PHE A 53 -0.32 7.82 -5.49
N ILE A 54 -0.41 8.93 -4.75
CA ILE A 54 -1.48 9.93 -4.80
C ILE A 54 -1.38 10.82 -6.07
N LEU A 55 -0.17 11.18 -6.52
CA LEU A 55 0.10 12.14 -7.61
C LEU A 55 0.17 11.49 -8.99
N LYS A 56 0.50 10.20 -9.09
CA LYS A 56 0.58 9.46 -10.37
C LYS A 56 -0.79 9.18 -10.99
N MET A 57 -1.88 9.35 -10.22
CA MET A 57 -3.21 8.91 -10.61
C MET A 57 -4.25 10.01 -10.92
N ARG A 58 -3.89 11.25 -11.33
CA ARG A 58 -4.58 12.06 -12.41
C ARG A 58 -4.42 13.60 -12.30
N ARG A 59 -4.43 14.24 -13.48
CA ARG A 59 -4.63 15.68 -13.71
C ARG A 59 -6.13 16.09 -13.64
N SER A 60 -6.38 17.08 -12.77
CA SER A 60 -7.29 18.24 -12.88
C SER A 60 -8.83 18.10 -12.78
N SER A 61 -9.34 18.54 -11.61
CA SER A 61 -10.22 19.71 -11.30
C SER A 61 -11.78 19.66 -11.29
N ALA A 62 -12.32 19.62 -10.06
CA ALA A 62 -13.21 20.56 -9.31
C ALA A 62 -14.39 21.36 -9.95
N SER A 63 -15.55 21.39 -9.25
CA SER A 63 -16.32 22.61 -8.87
C SER A 63 -17.49 22.37 -7.88
N LYS A 64 -17.87 23.40 -7.11
CA LYS A 64 -18.60 23.44 -5.81
C LYS A 64 -19.89 24.28 -5.89
N LYS A 65 -20.89 24.11 -4.99
CA LYS A 65 -21.71 25.22 -4.42
C LYS A 65 -22.63 24.87 -3.24
N THR A 66 -22.70 25.77 -2.26
CA THR A 66 -23.39 25.74 -0.94
C THR A 66 -24.59 26.70 -0.83
N GLY A 67 -25.47 26.51 0.16
CA GLY A 67 -26.47 27.50 0.62
C GLY A 67 -26.86 27.31 2.10
N GLN A 68 -27.00 28.40 2.86
CA GLN A 68 -27.21 28.46 4.33
C GLN A 68 -28.32 29.48 4.68
N SER A 69 -29.06 29.28 5.78
CA SER A 69 -29.87 30.34 6.43
C SER A 69 -30.02 30.11 7.94
N ASN A 70 -30.05 31.20 8.72
CA ASN A 70 -30.00 31.27 10.19
C ASN A 70 -31.29 31.85 10.81
N SER A 71 -31.59 31.49 12.06
CA SER A 71 -32.42 32.30 12.99
C SER A 71 -32.06 32.05 14.47
N THR A 72 -32.37 33.03 15.34
CA THR A 72 -31.82 33.36 16.68
C THR A 72 -32.55 32.74 17.90
N PRO A 73 -31.90 32.53 19.08
CA PRO A 73 -32.54 31.97 20.29
C PRO A 73 -32.57 32.88 21.55
N ASN A 74 -33.19 32.37 22.63
CA ASN A 74 -33.50 33.06 23.91
C ASN A 74 -33.07 32.30 25.21
N ALA A 75 -32.63 33.07 26.21
CA ALA A 75 -32.41 32.92 27.68
C ALA A 75 -32.07 31.59 28.42
N ALA A 76 -32.34 30.37 27.91
CA ALA A 76 -31.56 29.17 28.31
C ALA A 76 -30.10 29.24 27.81
N ASP A 77 -29.86 30.31 27.05
CA ASP A 77 -28.68 30.70 26.36
C ASP A 77 -27.50 31.08 27.23
N LEU A 78 -27.48 31.28 28.55
CA LEU A 78 -26.21 31.71 29.17
C LEU A 78 -25.21 30.55 29.36
N PHE A 79 -25.68 29.38 29.78
CA PHE A 79 -24.85 28.16 29.83
C PHE A 79 -24.76 27.48 28.45
N ARG A 80 -25.86 27.52 27.69
CA ARG A 80 -25.91 27.06 26.29
C ARG A 80 -25.13 27.98 25.34
N SER A 81 -25.00 29.28 25.62
CA SER A 81 -24.16 30.25 24.88
C SER A 81 -22.72 30.15 25.28
N ALA A 82 -22.36 29.86 26.53
CA ALA A 82 -20.97 29.54 26.84
C ALA A 82 -20.50 28.30 26.06
N SER A 83 -21.34 27.24 26.02
CA SER A 83 -21.08 26.03 25.23
C SER A 83 -21.17 26.25 23.72
N SER A 84 -22.15 27.01 23.23
CA SER A 84 -22.31 27.28 21.79
C SER A 84 -21.29 28.29 21.27
N LYS A 85 -20.85 29.25 22.08
CA LYS A 85 -19.74 30.18 21.79
C LYS A 85 -18.40 29.48 21.85
N ALA A 86 -18.23 28.47 22.72
CA ALA A 86 -17.05 27.62 22.69
C ALA A 86 -17.02 26.74 21.42
N SER A 87 -18.16 26.16 21.04
CA SER A 87 -18.32 25.37 19.81
C SER A 87 -18.16 26.21 18.54
N SER A 88 -18.62 27.46 18.54
CA SER A 88 -18.41 28.40 17.43
C SER A 88 -16.92 28.76 17.29
N LYS A 89 -16.26 29.09 18.41
CA LYS A 89 -14.81 29.36 18.45
C LYS A 89 -13.95 28.16 18.08
N GLU A 90 -14.39 26.94 18.40
CA GLU A 90 -13.73 25.71 17.95
C GLU A 90 -13.88 25.56 16.42
N SER A 91 -15.09 25.75 15.89
CA SER A 91 -15.34 25.67 14.45
C SER A 91 -14.53 26.72 13.68
N GLU A 92 -14.46 27.97 14.18
CA GLU A 92 -13.63 29.04 13.60
C GLU A 92 -12.14 28.68 13.59
N ARG A 93 -11.64 28.00 14.63
CA ARG A 93 -10.23 27.56 14.70
C ARG A 93 -9.96 26.41 13.74
N ILE A 94 -10.89 25.46 13.62
CA ILE A 94 -10.81 24.37 12.63
C ILE A 94 -10.76 24.93 11.21
N ASP A 95 -11.60 25.93 10.90
CA ASP A 95 -11.63 26.59 9.60
C ASP A 95 -10.35 27.38 9.34
N SER A 96 -9.88 28.12 10.34
CA SER A 96 -8.62 28.88 10.23
C SER A 96 -7.44 27.94 9.95
N LEU A 97 -7.42 26.76 10.58
CA LEU A 97 -6.40 25.75 10.33
C LEU A 97 -6.54 25.11 8.94
N PHE A 98 -7.76 24.95 8.42
CA PHE A 98 -7.94 24.52 7.02
C PHE A 98 -7.28 25.52 6.07
N TYR A 99 -7.55 26.81 6.24
CA TYR A 99 -7.04 27.85 5.36
C TYR A 99 -5.53 28.09 5.47
N SER A 100 -4.86 27.60 6.52
CA SER A 100 -3.39 27.61 6.57
C SER A 100 -2.75 26.59 5.64
N TYR A 101 -3.48 25.54 5.25
CA TYR A 101 -3.00 24.50 4.32
C TYR A 101 -3.69 24.55 2.94
N ALA A 102 -4.85 25.20 2.85
CA ALA A 102 -5.61 25.26 1.61
C ALA A 102 -4.93 26.17 0.58
N ASN A 103 -4.95 25.73 -0.67
CA ASN A 103 -4.53 26.54 -1.80
C ASN A 103 -5.53 27.66 -2.05
N GLY A 104 -5.04 28.90 -2.11
CA GLY A 104 -5.89 30.09 -2.28
C GLY A 104 -6.67 30.13 -3.60
N SER A 105 -6.26 29.38 -4.63
CA SER A 105 -6.92 29.34 -5.93
C SER A 105 -8.02 28.27 -5.99
N THR A 106 -7.76 27.07 -5.47
CA THR A 106 -8.70 25.95 -5.52
C THR A 106 -9.66 25.94 -4.33
N GLY A 107 -9.27 26.52 -3.20
CA GLY A 107 -10.00 26.47 -1.94
C GLY A 107 -10.07 25.05 -1.34
N LEU A 108 -9.12 24.20 -1.72
CA LEU A 108 -8.92 22.83 -1.24
C LEU A 108 -7.52 22.73 -0.62
N ILE A 109 -7.35 21.81 0.33
CA ILE A 109 -6.01 21.33 0.65
C ILE A 109 -5.63 20.38 -0.47
N ASP A 110 -4.64 20.76 -1.27
CA ASP A 110 -4.09 19.99 -2.38
C ASP A 110 -2.85 19.18 -1.91
N PRO A 111 -2.18 18.41 -2.78
CA PRO A 111 -1.05 17.58 -2.37
C PRO A 111 0.05 18.36 -1.63
N GLU A 112 0.34 19.60 -2.06
CA GLU A 112 1.28 20.50 -1.39
C GLU A 112 0.81 20.87 0.02
N GLY A 113 -0.48 21.15 0.20
CA GLY A 113 -1.07 21.36 1.52
C GLY A 113 -1.03 20.12 2.42
N ILE A 114 -1.22 18.92 1.86
CA ILE A 114 -1.10 17.64 2.59
C ILE A 114 0.35 17.39 3.02
N GLU A 115 1.32 17.67 2.15
CA GLU A 115 2.75 17.60 2.48
C GLU A 115 3.10 18.49 3.67
N ALA A 116 2.68 19.75 3.64
CA ALA A 116 2.88 20.70 4.72
C ALA A 116 2.22 20.23 6.03
N LEU A 117 1.00 19.69 5.94
CA LEU A 117 0.29 19.12 7.09
C LEU A 117 1.05 17.93 7.69
N CYS A 118 1.55 17.01 6.86
CA CYS A 118 2.33 15.85 7.32
C CYS A 118 3.63 16.28 8.01
N ALA A 119 4.32 17.27 7.43
CA ALA A 119 5.52 17.86 8.03
C ALA A 119 5.25 18.47 9.41
N ASP A 120 4.19 19.26 9.57
CA ASP A 120 3.84 19.88 10.86
C ASP A 120 3.34 18.86 11.89
N MET A 121 2.75 17.74 11.44
CA MET A 121 2.41 16.62 12.32
C MET A 121 3.62 15.75 12.68
N GLU A 122 4.78 15.95 12.05
CA GLU A 122 5.97 15.09 12.13
C GLU A 122 5.63 13.63 11.86
N VAL A 123 4.80 13.40 10.84
CA VAL A 123 4.41 12.08 10.38
C VAL A 123 4.91 11.92 8.95
N ASP A 124 5.48 10.76 8.65
CA ASP A 124 5.87 10.46 7.29
C ASP A 124 4.62 10.44 6.40
N HIS A 125 4.70 11.03 5.22
CA HIS A 125 3.58 11.08 4.30
C HIS A 125 3.19 9.69 3.78
N THR A 126 4.03 8.66 3.94
CA THR A 126 3.72 7.25 3.69
C THR A 126 3.04 6.53 4.85
N ASP A 127 2.88 7.19 5.98
CA ASP A 127 2.32 6.57 7.16
C ASP A 127 0.82 6.27 6.96
N VAL A 128 0.43 5.03 7.27
CA VAL A 128 -0.97 4.57 7.19
C VAL A 128 -1.92 5.47 7.98
N ARG A 129 -1.43 6.18 9.01
CA ARG A 129 -2.22 7.12 9.81
C ARG A 129 -2.76 8.30 8.98
N VAL A 130 -2.09 8.68 7.89
CA VAL A 130 -2.60 9.69 6.94
C VAL A 130 -3.82 9.15 6.19
N LEU A 131 -3.78 7.89 5.75
CA LEU A 131 -4.94 7.23 5.14
C LEU A 131 -6.09 7.01 6.14
N MET A 132 -5.77 6.69 7.41
CA MET A 132 -6.76 6.62 8.49
C MET A 132 -7.41 7.98 8.76
N LEU A 133 -6.66 9.07 8.65
CA LEU A 133 -7.19 10.42 8.78
C LEU A 133 -8.17 10.74 7.64
N ALA A 134 -7.82 10.39 6.40
CA ALA A 134 -8.70 10.52 5.25
C ALA A 134 -10.01 9.73 5.45
N TRP A 135 -9.91 8.48 5.93
CA TRP A 135 -11.06 7.67 6.32
C TRP A 135 -11.94 8.36 7.37
N LYS A 136 -11.33 8.95 8.41
CA LYS A 136 -12.05 9.67 9.45
C LYS A 136 -12.78 10.91 8.94
N MET A 137 -12.19 11.61 7.98
CA MET A 137 -12.79 12.76 7.29
C MET A 137 -13.89 12.33 6.30
N LYS A 138 -13.89 11.05 5.90
CA LYS A 138 -14.62 10.53 4.75
C LYS A 138 -14.27 11.32 3.51
N ALA A 139 -12.97 11.37 3.19
CA ALA A 139 -12.48 12.05 2.02
C ALA A 139 -12.88 11.28 0.76
N GLU A 140 -13.44 11.98 -0.21
CA GLU A 140 -13.93 11.36 -1.45
C GLU A 140 -12.85 11.31 -2.52
N GLU A 141 -11.97 12.33 -2.58
CA GLU A 141 -10.94 12.46 -3.61
C GLU A 141 -9.55 12.27 -3.02
N GLN A 142 -8.76 11.40 -3.64
CA GLN A 142 -7.40 11.14 -3.22
C GLN A 142 -6.51 12.38 -3.36
N GLY A 143 -5.80 12.73 -2.29
CA GLY A 143 -4.85 13.85 -2.33
C GLY A 143 -5.48 15.23 -2.19
N TYR A 144 -6.79 15.29 -1.95
CA TYR A 144 -7.50 16.55 -1.72
C TYR A 144 -8.38 16.47 -0.50
N PHE A 145 -8.45 17.57 0.26
CA PHE A 145 -9.47 17.74 1.29
C PHE A 145 -10.28 19.01 1.06
N THR A 146 -11.60 18.83 1.05
CA THR A 146 -12.57 19.91 1.14
C THR A 146 -12.70 20.40 2.58
N LEU A 147 -13.19 21.63 2.74
CA LEU A 147 -13.46 22.20 4.05
C LEU A 147 -14.48 21.38 4.86
N ASP A 148 -15.44 20.74 4.20
CA ASP A 148 -16.46 19.96 4.89
C ASP A 148 -15.92 18.61 5.39
N GLU A 149 -15.09 17.92 4.59
CA GLU A 149 -14.33 16.74 5.02
C GLU A 149 -13.44 17.05 6.22
N TRP A 150 -12.69 18.15 6.11
CA TRP A 150 -11.81 18.63 7.17
C TRP A 150 -12.57 18.89 8.47
N ARG A 151 -13.66 19.67 8.39
CA ARG A 151 -14.53 19.96 9.55
C ARG A 151 -15.09 18.69 10.16
N ARG A 152 -15.55 17.72 9.36
CA ARG A 152 -16.07 16.44 9.86
C ARG A 152 -14.99 15.71 10.66
N GLY A 153 -13.81 15.53 10.08
CA GLY A 153 -12.71 14.80 10.71
C GLY A 153 -12.24 15.47 12.00
N LEU A 154 -11.91 16.77 11.95
CA LEU A 154 -11.34 17.47 13.11
C LEU A 154 -12.35 17.65 14.25
N LYS A 155 -13.65 17.84 13.95
CA LYS A 155 -14.69 17.81 14.99
C LYS A 155 -14.82 16.43 15.62
N ALA A 156 -14.78 15.36 14.82
CA ALA A 156 -14.86 14.00 15.33
C ALA A 156 -13.64 13.64 16.20
N LEU A 157 -12.46 14.16 15.86
CA LEU A 157 -11.22 13.99 16.61
C LEU A 157 -11.05 14.99 17.77
N ARG A 158 -11.92 16.00 17.87
CA ARG A 158 -11.81 17.13 18.81
C ARG A 158 -10.44 17.83 18.74
N ALA A 159 -9.94 17.99 17.52
CA ALA A 159 -8.63 18.55 17.22
C ALA A 159 -8.79 19.85 16.43
N ASP A 160 -8.57 20.99 17.09
CA ASP A 160 -8.66 22.33 16.50
C ASP A 160 -7.29 22.99 16.26
N THR A 161 -6.20 22.24 16.48
CA THR A 161 -4.81 22.64 16.20
C THR A 161 -4.03 21.43 15.70
N VAL A 162 -2.94 21.65 14.96
CA VAL A 162 -2.04 20.57 14.50
C VAL A 162 -1.52 19.71 15.65
N SER A 163 -1.16 20.33 16.77
CA SER A 163 -0.68 19.61 17.96
C SER A 163 -1.74 18.65 18.52
N LYS A 164 -3.01 19.07 18.53
CA LYS A 164 -4.11 18.18 18.94
C LYS A 164 -4.36 17.08 17.91
N LEU A 165 -4.27 17.41 16.62
CA LEU A 165 -4.45 16.44 15.54
C LEU A 165 -3.37 15.34 15.61
N LYS A 166 -2.09 15.72 15.72
CA LYS A 166 -0.96 14.81 15.94
C LYS A 166 -1.19 13.89 17.15
N LYS A 167 -1.66 14.46 18.27
CA LYS A 167 -1.97 13.69 19.50
C LYS A 167 -3.17 12.75 19.34
N ALA A 168 -4.09 13.02 18.40
CA ALA A 168 -5.25 12.18 18.14
C ALA A 168 -4.93 10.98 17.24
N LEU A 169 -3.86 11.01 16.45
CA LEU A 169 -3.52 9.93 15.50
C LEU A 169 -3.36 8.54 16.17
N PRO A 170 -2.69 8.39 17.33
CA PRO A 170 -2.59 7.08 17.98
C PRO A 170 -3.94 6.53 18.47
N ASP A 171 -4.86 7.40 18.87
CA ASP A 171 -6.20 6.98 19.30
C ASP A 171 -7.11 6.68 18.10
N LEU A 172 -6.94 7.40 16.98
CA LEU A 172 -7.56 7.07 15.71
C LEU A 172 -7.10 5.70 15.20
N GLU A 173 -5.82 5.39 15.29
CA GLU A 173 -5.26 4.09 14.92
C GLU A 173 -5.91 2.96 15.73
N LYS A 174 -6.07 3.14 17.05
CA LYS A 174 -6.80 2.19 17.90
C LYS A 174 -8.28 2.07 17.53
N GLU A 175 -8.93 3.17 17.15
CA GLU A 175 -10.31 3.18 16.67
C GLU A 175 -10.45 2.36 15.39
N VAL A 176 -9.57 2.57 14.42
CA VAL A 176 -9.57 1.88 13.13
C VAL A 176 -9.31 0.39 13.30
N ARG A 177 -8.41 -0.01 14.21
CA ARG A 177 -8.10 -1.44 14.45
C ARG A 177 -9.21 -2.26 15.09
N ARG A 178 -10.35 -1.66 15.47
CA ARG A 178 -11.51 -2.45 15.93
C ARG A 178 -12.09 -3.25 14.76
N PRO A 179 -12.50 -4.52 14.93
CA PRO A 179 -12.86 -5.40 13.81
C PRO A 179 -13.85 -4.80 12.80
N SER A 180 -14.95 -4.20 13.28
CA SER A 180 -15.95 -3.57 12.40
C SER A 180 -15.42 -2.35 11.65
N ASN A 181 -14.61 -1.53 12.33
CA ASN A 181 -14.03 -0.33 11.74
C ASN A 181 -12.92 -0.68 10.76
N PHE A 182 -12.15 -1.74 11.04
CA PHE A 182 -11.07 -2.15 10.18
C PHE A 182 -11.59 -2.70 8.86
N ALA A 183 -12.69 -3.46 8.87
CA ALA A 183 -13.34 -3.90 7.63
C ALA A 183 -13.82 -2.72 6.78
N ASP A 184 -14.44 -1.71 7.41
CA ASP A 184 -14.87 -0.46 6.75
C ASP A 184 -13.69 0.34 6.20
N PHE A 185 -12.64 0.53 7.01
CA PHE A 185 -11.39 1.17 6.62
C PHE A 185 -10.69 0.45 5.46
N TYR A 186 -10.65 -0.88 5.49
CA TYR A 186 -10.03 -1.69 4.46
C TYR A 186 -10.78 -1.57 3.12
N SER A 187 -12.11 -1.58 3.15
CA SER A 187 -12.93 -1.27 1.96
C SER A 187 -12.70 0.16 1.46
N TYR A 188 -12.69 1.14 2.38
CA TYR A 188 -12.43 2.54 2.05
C TYR A 188 -11.06 2.74 1.40
N ALA A 189 -10.01 2.10 1.89
CA ALA A 189 -8.66 2.21 1.36
C ALA A 189 -8.62 1.89 -0.14
N PHE A 190 -9.32 0.84 -0.57
CA PHE A 190 -9.44 0.51 -2.00
C PHE A 190 -10.24 1.56 -2.76
N GLN A 191 -11.40 1.99 -2.24
CA GLN A 191 -12.24 3.00 -2.91
C GLN A 191 -11.50 4.33 -3.08
N TYR A 192 -10.75 4.73 -2.06
CA TYR A 192 -9.96 5.96 -2.06
C TYR A 192 -8.83 5.95 -3.09
N CYS A 193 -8.46 4.79 -3.63
CA CYS A 193 -7.45 4.66 -4.69
C CYS A 193 -8.07 4.54 -6.09
N LEU A 194 -9.41 4.60 -6.21
CA LEU A 194 -10.09 4.67 -7.50
C LEU A 194 -10.18 6.14 -7.92
N THR A 195 -9.39 6.55 -8.91
CA THR A 195 -9.28 7.96 -9.28
C THR A 195 -10.13 8.37 -10.48
N GLU A 196 -10.77 7.40 -11.16
CA GLU A 196 -11.69 7.66 -12.25
C GLU A 196 -13.09 7.14 -11.95
N GLU A 197 -14.14 7.90 -12.30
CA GLU A 197 -15.55 7.57 -12.00
C GLU A 197 -15.99 6.16 -12.47
N LYS A 198 -15.36 5.62 -13.51
CA LYS A 198 -15.70 4.31 -14.08
C LYS A 198 -14.70 3.21 -13.70
N GLN A 199 -13.62 3.55 -13.01
CA GLN A 199 -12.62 2.60 -12.55
C GLN A 199 -13.23 1.73 -11.45
N LYS A 200 -13.09 0.41 -11.61
CA LYS A 200 -13.59 -0.59 -10.64
C LYS A 200 -12.50 -1.54 -10.16
N SER A 201 -11.27 -1.26 -10.55
CA SER A 201 -10.12 -2.10 -10.32
C SER A 201 -8.83 -1.29 -10.27
N ILE A 202 -7.88 -1.74 -9.47
CA ILE A 202 -6.57 -1.13 -9.30
C ILE A 202 -5.53 -2.10 -9.86
N ASP A 203 -4.45 -1.60 -10.45
CA ASP A 203 -3.38 -2.45 -10.97
C ASP A 203 -2.64 -3.22 -9.85
N ILE A 204 -1.94 -4.29 -10.25
CA ILE A 204 -1.27 -5.20 -9.31
C ILE A 204 -0.17 -4.50 -8.49
N GLU A 205 0.58 -3.56 -9.08
CA GLU A 205 1.68 -2.87 -8.41
C GLU A 205 1.14 -2.03 -7.26
N SER A 206 0.15 -1.18 -7.57
CA SER A 206 -0.59 -0.37 -6.61
C SER A 206 -1.26 -1.21 -5.50
N ILE A 207 -1.84 -2.36 -5.84
CA ILE A 207 -2.45 -3.26 -4.85
C ILE A 207 -1.41 -3.86 -3.90
N CYS A 208 -0.23 -4.23 -4.40
CA CYS A 208 0.83 -4.76 -3.56
C CYS A 208 1.28 -3.73 -2.51
N GLU A 209 1.39 -2.47 -2.90
CA GLU A 209 1.72 -1.37 -2.00
C GLU A 209 0.60 -1.13 -0.98
N LEU A 210 -0.65 -1.06 -1.45
CA LEU A 210 -1.80 -0.84 -0.57
C LEU A 210 -1.98 -1.97 0.46
N LEU A 211 -1.85 -3.24 0.05
CA LEU A 211 -1.85 -4.41 0.94
C LEU A 211 -0.78 -4.28 2.02
N THR A 212 0.44 -3.90 1.62
CA THR A 212 1.56 -3.72 2.53
C THR A 212 1.28 -2.60 3.52
N LEU A 213 0.70 -1.49 3.05
CA LEU A 213 0.37 -0.34 3.87
C LEU A 213 -0.68 -0.67 4.95
N VAL A 214 -1.77 -1.36 4.57
CA VAL A 214 -2.94 -1.49 5.44
C VAL A 214 -3.01 -2.81 6.22
N LEU A 215 -2.48 -3.92 5.70
CA LEU A 215 -2.61 -5.25 6.33
C LEU A 215 -1.32 -5.82 6.92
N VAL A 216 -0.13 -5.39 6.49
CA VAL A 216 1.12 -6.09 6.86
C VAL A 216 1.38 -6.11 8.37
N SER A 217 0.93 -5.08 9.09
CA SER A 217 1.08 -5.01 10.54
C SER A 217 0.24 -6.06 11.28
N THR A 218 -0.84 -6.54 10.68
CA THR A 218 -1.77 -7.53 11.26
C THR A 218 -1.50 -8.94 10.74
N PHE A 219 -1.25 -9.08 9.43
CA PHE A 219 -1.09 -10.37 8.75
C PHE A 219 0.19 -10.42 7.90
N PRO A 220 1.39 -10.25 8.52
CA PRO A 220 2.64 -10.06 7.78
C PRO A 220 2.96 -11.25 6.87
N ALA A 221 2.75 -12.48 7.33
CA ALA A 221 3.11 -13.69 6.58
C ALA A 221 2.19 -13.89 5.36
N GLN A 222 0.88 -13.70 5.55
CA GLN A 222 -0.13 -13.78 4.49
C GLN A 222 0.12 -12.71 3.43
N VAL A 223 0.28 -11.45 3.85
CA VAL A 223 0.49 -10.30 2.95
C VAL A 223 1.75 -10.48 2.14
N ASN A 224 2.89 -10.81 2.77
CA ASN A 224 4.15 -11.01 2.04
C ASN A 224 4.04 -12.14 1.01
N SER A 225 3.39 -13.26 1.39
CA SER A 225 3.19 -14.39 0.48
C SER A 225 2.28 -14.04 -0.69
N PHE A 226 1.17 -13.32 -0.44
CA PHE A 226 0.23 -12.95 -1.49
C PHE A 226 0.80 -11.88 -2.42
N VAL A 227 1.49 -10.86 -1.89
CA VAL A 227 2.22 -9.87 -2.70
C VAL A 227 3.25 -10.54 -3.60
N GLU A 228 3.99 -11.52 -3.07
CA GLU A 228 4.94 -12.29 -3.88
C GLU A 228 4.22 -13.05 -5.00
N TYR A 229 3.11 -13.72 -4.70
CA TYR A 229 2.28 -14.37 -5.71
C TYR A 229 1.81 -13.38 -6.79
N LEU A 230 1.23 -12.25 -6.40
CA LEU A 230 0.70 -11.23 -7.31
C LEU A 230 1.77 -10.69 -8.26
N LYS A 231 3.02 -10.50 -7.79
CA LYS A 231 4.15 -10.06 -8.61
C LYS A 231 4.69 -11.14 -9.56
N THR A 232 4.38 -12.40 -9.30
CA THR A 232 4.98 -13.57 -9.96
C THR A 232 4.03 -14.15 -11.02
N GLN A 233 2.72 -14.10 -10.76
CA GLN A 233 1.67 -14.50 -11.72
C GLN A 233 1.55 -13.53 -12.92
N ASN A 234 0.98 -14.00 -14.04
CA ASN A 234 0.73 -13.17 -15.23
C ASN A 234 -0.75 -13.06 -15.63
N ASP A 235 -1.62 -13.85 -15.02
CA ASP A 235 -3.05 -14.00 -15.34
C ASP A 235 -3.87 -12.74 -14.99
N TYR A 236 -3.46 -12.03 -13.94
CA TYR A 236 -4.14 -10.85 -13.42
C TYR A 236 -3.27 -9.61 -13.62
N LYS A 237 -3.87 -8.56 -14.17
CA LYS A 237 -3.27 -7.22 -14.31
C LYS A 237 -3.86 -6.19 -13.36
N VAL A 238 -5.05 -6.48 -12.84
CA VAL A 238 -5.80 -5.62 -11.94
C VAL A 238 -6.52 -6.46 -10.90
N VAL A 239 -6.86 -5.84 -9.77
CA VAL A 239 -7.66 -6.41 -8.68
C VAL A 239 -8.91 -5.56 -8.49
N ASN A 240 -10.06 -6.20 -8.37
CA ASN A 240 -11.34 -5.52 -8.09
C ASN A 240 -11.70 -5.59 -6.59
N MET A 241 -12.78 -4.90 -6.21
CA MET A 241 -13.24 -4.85 -4.81
C MET A 241 -13.54 -6.23 -4.21
N ASP A 242 -14.14 -7.14 -4.98
CA ASP A 242 -14.49 -8.49 -4.51
C ASP A 242 -13.23 -9.29 -4.15
N GLN A 243 -12.23 -9.26 -5.01
CA GLN A 243 -10.93 -9.91 -4.77
C GLN A 243 -10.18 -9.29 -3.60
N TRP A 244 -10.20 -7.95 -3.48
CA TRP A 244 -9.61 -7.21 -2.37
C TRP A 244 -10.22 -7.62 -1.02
N MET A 245 -11.55 -7.59 -0.92
CA MET A 245 -12.28 -8.00 0.28
C MET A 245 -12.16 -9.50 0.55
N GLY A 246 -12.12 -10.32 -0.50
CA GLY A 246 -11.87 -11.76 -0.42
C GLY A 246 -10.53 -12.06 0.26
N PHE A 247 -9.47 -11.32 -0.05
CA PHE A 247 -8.17 -11.51 0.59
C PHE A 247 -8.21 -11.15 2.09
N PHE A 248 -8.95 -10.10 2.47
CA PHE A 248 -9.14 -9.79 3.89
C PHE A 248 -9.92 -10.87 4.62
N ARG A 249 -10.99 -11.40 4.00
CA ARG A 249 -11.73 -12.55 4.54
C ARG A 249 -10.79 -13.77 4.71
N PHE A 250 -9.97 -14.06 3.70
CA PHE A 250 -8.97 -15.12 3.75
C PHE A 250 -8.02 -14.97 4.94
N CYS A 251 -7.51 -13.75 5.20
CA CYS A 251 -6.59 -13.49 6.31
C CYS A 251 -7.21 -13.77 7.69
N ASN A 252 -8.53 -13.61 7.82
CA ASN A 252 -9.25 -13.82 9.08
C ASN A 252 -9.74 -15.26 9.25
N GLU A 253 -10.09 -15.95 8.16
CA GLU A 253 -10.77 -17.26 8.22
C GLU A 253 -9.84 -18.45 7.98
N ILE A 254 -8.72 -18.26 7.28
CA ILE A 254 -7.86 -19.36 6.83
C ILE A 254 -6.55 -19.41 7.62
N SER A 255 -6.20 -20.61 8.08
CA SER A 255 -5.01 -20.89 8.84
C SER A 255 -3.76 -20.82 7.97
N PHE A 256 -2.90 -19.84 8.22
CA PHE A 256 -1.63 -19.66 7.52
C PHE A 256 -0.44 -20.11 8.40
N PRO A 257 0.59 -20.82 7.88
CA PRO A 257 0.88 -21.11 6.47
C PRO A 257 0.39 -22.49 5.97
N THR A 258 -0.35 -23.25 6.77
CA THR A 258 -0.72 -24.63 6.41
C THR A 258 -1.82 -24.71 5.35
N LEU A 259 -2.79 -23.79 5.39
CA LEU A 259 -3.95 -23.72 4.49
C LEU A 259 -4.84 -24.98 4.51
N ASN A 260 -4.81 -25.75 5.59
CA ASN A 260 -5.54 -27.04 5.69
C ASN A 260 -7.05 -26.87 5.79
N ASP A 261 -7.51 -25.69 6.19
CA ASP A 261 -8.90 -25.27 6.33
C ASP A 261 -9.42 -24.52 5.09
N TYR A 262 -8.60 -24.42 4.03
CA TYR A 262 -9.03 -23.86 2.76
C TYR A 262 -9.87 -24.89 1.98
N ASP A 263 -11.08 -24.49 1.60
CA ASP A 263 -11.99 -25.26 0.77
C ASP A 263 -12.27 -24.51 -0.55
N PRO A 264 -11.80 -25.01 -1.71
CA PRO A 264 -12.02 -24.39 -3.02
C PRO A 264 -13.47 -24.49 -3.50
N GLU A 265 -14.34 -25.28 -2.86
CA GLU A 265 -15.77 -25.33 -3.19
C GLU A 265 -16.56 -24.16 -2.59
N LEU A 266 -15.97 -23.41 -1.65
CA LEU A 266 -16.54 -22.18 -1.12
C LEU A 266 -16.43 -21.04 -2.14
N ALA A 267 -17.23 -19.98 -1.96
CA ALA A 267 -17.26 -18.80 -2.83
C ALA A 267 -16.04 -17.88 -2.62
N TRP A 268 -14.83 -18.41 -2.82
CA TRP A 268 -13.59 -17.64 -2.89
C TRP A 268 -13.40 -17.05 -4.30
N PRO A 269 -12.86 -15.84 -4.41
CA PRO A 269 -12.40 -15.33 -5.70
C PRO A 269 -11.32 -16.24 -6.29
N LEU A 270 -11.41 -16.55 -7.59
CA LEU A 270 -10.48 -17.45 -8.28
C LEU A 270 -8.99 -17.10 -8.11
N ILE A 271 -8.67 -15.82 -7.91
CA ILE A 271 -7.30 -15.37 -7.64
C ILE A 271 -6.74 -15.96 -6.33
N LEU A 272 -7.61 -16.24 -5.35
CA LEU A 272 -7.24 -16.86 -4.08
C LEU A 272 -7.08 -18.37 -4.23
N ASP A 273 -7.92 -19.04 -5.03
CA ASP A 273 -7.71 -20.46 -5.37
C ASP A 273 -6.33 -20.66 -6.01
N ASN A 274 -6.01 -19.83 -7.01
CA ASN A 274 -4.73 -19.84 -7.69
C ASN A 274 -3.56 -19.49 -6.75
N PHE A 275 -3.77 -18.61 -5.77
CA PHE A 275 -2.78 -18.31 -4.74
C PHE A 275 -2.52 -19.51 -3.83
N VAL A 276 -3.55 -20.21 -3.38
CA VAL A 276 -3.42 -21.40 -2.51
C VAL A 276 -2.72 -22.54 -3.25
N GLU A 277 -3.05 -22.75 -4.52
CA GLU A 277 -2.34 -23.70 -5.40
C GLU A 277 -0.85 -23.34 -5.49
N TRP A 278 -0.54 -22.07 -5.82
CA TRP A 278 0.83 -21.58 -5.92
C TRP A 278 1.61 -21.74 -4.60
N HIS A 279 1.00 -21.38 -3.47
CA HIS A 279 1.62 -21.45 -2.16
C HIS A 279 1.95 -22.90 -1.78
N SER A 280 1.02 -23.82 -2.07
CA SER A 280 1.19 -25.26 -1.83
C SER A 280 2.32 -25.86 -2.67
N LEU A 281 2.37 -25.55 -3.97
CA LEU A 281 3.45 -25.99 -4.86
C LEU A 281 4.81 -25.47 -4.41
N LYS A 282 4.88 -24.20 -4.02
CA LYS A 282 6.11 -23.58 -3.51
C LYS A 282 6.60 -24.20 -2.21
N ARG A 283 5.68 -24.50 -1.28
CA ARG A 283 6.00 -25.18 -0.02
C ARG A 283 6.51 -26.61 -0.30
N ASN A 284 5.87 -27.34 -1.20
CA ASN A 284 6.30 -28.66 -1.62
C ASN A 284 7.69 -28.62 -2.26
N HIS A 285 8.00 -27.63 -3.10
CA HIS A 285 9.35 -27.42 -3.62
C HIS A 285 10.40 -27.22 -2.51
N ARG A 286 10.11 -26.39 -1.49
CA ARG A 286 11.03 -26.16 -0.36
C ARG A 286 11.28 -27.44 0.44
N ASN A 287 10.26 -28.28 0.58
CA ASN A 287 10.31 -29.52 1.39
C ASN A 287 10.77 -30.75 0.58
N ALA A 288 10.80 -30.68 -0.75
CA ALA A 288 11.15 -31.80 -1.61
C ALA A 288 12.65 -32.16 -1.51
N PRO A 289 12.98 -33.47 -1.62
CA PRO A 289 14.36 -33.92 -1.82
C PRO A 289 14.98 -33.27 -3.07
N GLU A 290 16.30 -33.11 -3.07
CA GLU A 290 17.03 -32.37 -4.11
C GLU A 290 16.80 -32.93 -5.53
N SER A 291 16.53 -34.25 -5.66
CA SER A 291 16.19 -34.92 -6.92
C SER A 291 14.88 -34.44 -7.56
N ASP A 292 13.92 -34.01 -6.74
CA ASP A 292 12.54 -33.77 -7.19
C ASP A 292 12.25 -32.27 -7.39
N ARG A 293 13.13 -31.41 -6.86
CA ARG A 293 13.01 -29.94 -6.95
C ARG A 293 12.96 -29.45 -8.40
N CYS A 294 13.69 -30.09 -9.30
CA CYS A 294 13.73 -29.74 -10.73
C CYS A 294 12.36 -29.90 -11.42
N LEU A 295 11.59 -30.95 -11.09
CA LEU A 295 10.26 -31.18 -11.67
C LEU A 295 9.24 -30.15 -11.16
N VAL A 296 9.25 -29.86 -9.86
CA VAL A 296 8.35 -28.85 -9.26
C VAL A 296 8.72 -27.45 -9.73
N ALA A 297 10.01 -27.16 -9.90
CA ALA A 297 10.50 -25.90 -10.46
C ALA A 297 10.04 -25.68 -11.91
N ARG A 298 10.02 -26.71 -12.74
CA ARG A 298 9.49 -26.64 -14.12
C ARG A 298 7.98 -26.33 -14.13
N ALA A 299 7.20 -26.96 -13.26
CA ALA A 299 5.77 -26.68 -13.13
C ALA A 299 5.50 -25.24 -12.67
N LEU A 300 6.27 -24.73 -11.70
CA LEU A 300 6.17 -23.34 -11.23
C LEU A 300 6.65 -22.33 -12.28
N GLY A 301 7.74 -22.63 -12.99
CA GLY A 301 8.33 -21.77 -14.02
C GLY A 301 7.43 -21.61 -15.25
N ALA A 302 6.73 -22.67 -15.66
CA ALA A 302 5.81 -22.63 -16.80
C ALA A 302 4.59 -21.72 -16.56
N ARG A 303 4.16 -21.54 -15.31
CA ARG A 303 2.91 -20.83 -14.98
C ARG A 303 3.12 -19.48 -14.29
N TYR A 304 4.20 -19.32 -13.50
CA TYR A 304 4.37 -18.17 -12.62
C TYR A 304 5.73 -17.45 -12.75
N LYS A 305 6.45 -17.49 -13.89
CA LYS A 305 7.73 -16.74 -14.04
C LYS A 305 8.75 -16.93 -12.90
N LEU A 306 8.70 -18.08 -12.20
CA LEU A 306 9.64 -18.36 -11.14
C LEU A 306 10.94 -18.85 -11.81
N TYR A 307 11.88 -17.93 -12.03
CA TYR A 307 13.24 -18.28 -12.48
C TYR A 307 13.98 -18.96 -11.33
N ILE A 308 13.68 -20.24 -11.11
CA ILE A 308 14.49 -21.08 -10.24
C ILE A 308 15.74 -21.45 -11.04
N ILE A 309 16.89 -20.91 -10.65
CA ILE A 309 18.18 -21.35 -11.18
C ILE A 309 18.38 -22.81 -10.75
N ILE A 310 18.18 -23.74 -11.69
CA ILE A 310 18.49 -25.15 -11.50
C ILE A 310 20.00 -25.30 -11.72
N THR A 311 20.81 -25.26 -10.67
CA THR A 311 22.17 -25.80 -10.76
C THR A 311 22.07 -27.32 -10.62
N ALA A 312 21.89 -28.01 -11.74
CA ALA A 312 22.19 -29.44 -11.81
C ALA A 312 23.70 -29.58 -11.94
N ASP A 313 24.36 -30.09 -10.90
CA ASP A 313 25.70 -30.63 -11.07
C ASP A 313 25.64 -31.74 -12.15
N ALA A 314 26.54 -31.60 -13.12
CA ALA A 314 26.81 -32.50 -14.24
C ALA A 314 25.77 -32.57 -15.37
N ASN A 315 26.15 -31.93 -16.48
CA ASN A 315 25.96 -32.38 -17.88
C ASN A 315 24.61 -33.01 -18.22
N ILE A 316 23.70 -32.22 -18.80
CA ILE A 316 23.06 -32.52 -20.10
C ILE A 316 22.46 -31.19 -20.61
N ILE A 317 23.10 -30.67 -21.66
CA ILE A 317 22.57 -29.63 -22.55
C ILE A 317 21.50 -30.30 -23.40
N TYR A 318 20.27 -29.77 -23.46
CA TYR A 318 19.49 -29.78 -24.70
C TYR A 318 18.65 -28.51 -24.83
N HIS A 319 19.00 -27.74 -25.88
CA HIS A 319 18.18 -26.72 -26.50
C HIS A 319 16.96 -27.36 -27.15
N THR A 320 15.77 -26.77 -26.94
CA THR A 320 14.89 -26.18 -27.97
C THR A 320 13.75 -25.45 -27.28
#